data_AF-A0A250IFW6-F1
#
_entry.id   AF-A0A250IFW6-F1
#
_cell.length_a   1.000
_cell.length_b   1.000
_cell.length_c   1.000
_cell.angle_alpha   90.00
_cell.angle_beta   90.00
_cell.angle_gamma   90.00
#
_symmetry.space_group_name_H-M   'P 1'
#
loop_
_entity.id
_entity.type
_entity.pdbx_description
1 polymer ?
#
loop_
_entity_poly.entity_id
_entity_poly.type
_entity_poly.pdbx_seq_one_letter_code
_entity_poly.pdbx_strand_id
1 'polypeptide(L)'
;MTAEVISRTPCYKSCMNVRNMPCACGSGLKTKRCCGGKLPAFLGLTPAYSRPPPPGLDAVTTEAYLRSQEVLCSPDVLQRMSDCMVVLRGMFREGGPLASLRWPWEEFVPVVERHLFRVMAEVRDVEGRHERLFQRCAPELLDSERLARMDQTFRRELMSSERSAAERSALAMVVMELLSAPRHPPFPKEGLSMVAWLMMGQVDEWVERRQRMHAAVGEALGASSGNNAVLVESPEGWEEALEGAVESDPELVALLGQYEVAILRAIIEGSTPTVLQGEEWLWMTAVLRAPLRIDPERASEVDTDRLLRMLDGQVQQDVLRRVEAAGRDSSSEPEAEQWFSWAHKVMVSRPVAFFGAFAKAREAFLRERFAGESDWVHLLQRREHWRAEDLEPYRLRLESLGASGAARCVGRLQAWLRGEVPEGGGDFKV
;
A
#
# COMPACT_ATOMS: atom_id res chain seq x y z
N MET A 1 -60.85 -28.26 -35.39
CA MET A 1 -60.15 -28.40 -34.10
C MET A 1 -58.66 -28.34 -34.38
N THR A 2 -58.12 -27.14 -34.34
CA THR A 2 -56.71 -26.81 -34.55
C THR A 2 -55.94 -27.07 -33.26
N ALA A 3 -54.97 -27.98 -33.30
CA ALA A 3 -54.04 -28.21 -32.20
C ALA A 3 -53.14 -26.98 -32.03
N GLU A 4 -53.17 -26.40 -30.83
CA GLU A 4 -52.34 -25.25 -30.44
C GLU A 4 -50.85 -25.59 -30.57
N VAL A 5 -50.16 -24.78 -31.36
CA VAL A 5 -48.70 -24.79 -31.44
C VAL A 5 -48.16 -24.18 -30.14
N ILE A 6 -47.74 -25.04 -29.21
CA ILE A 6 -47.04 -24.62 -27.99
C ILE A 6 -45.73 -23.95 -28.40
N SER A 7 -45.72 -22.63 -28.30
CA SER A 7 -44.58 -21.75 -28.52
C SER A 7 -43.40 -22.15 -27.63
N ARG A 8 -42.29 -22.57 -28.26
CA ARG A 8 -41.05 -23.00 -27.60
C ARG A 8 -40.37 -21.80 -26.93
N THR A 9 -40.44 -21.75 -25.60
CA THR A 9 -39.78 -20.74 -24.76
C THR A 9 -38.28 -21.08 -24.57
N PRO A 10 -37.32 -20.18 -24.86
CA PRO A 10 -35.90 -20.50 -24.67
C PRO A 10 -35.42 -20.41 -23.19
N CYS A 11 -34.90 -21.52 -22.64
CA CYS A 11 -34.23 -21.65 -21.32
C CYS A 11 -33.02 -20.69 -21.26
N TYR A 12 -32.94 -19.76 -20.29
CA TYR A 12 -31.69 -19.23 -19.71
C TYR A 12 -32.01 -18.27 -18.55
N LYS A 13 -32.01 -18.75 -17.31
CA LYS A 13 -31.85 -17.89 -16.13
C LYS A 13 -31.28 -18.69 -14.96
N SER A 14 -30.45 -17.98 -14.19
CA SER A 14 -30.02 -18.29 -12.83
C SER A 14 -29.09 -19.49 -12.65
N CYS A 15 -27.78 -19.21 -12.72
CA CYS A 15 -26.79 -20.02 -12.04
C CYS A 15 -26.66 -19.56 -10.59
N MET A 16 -27.62 -19.87 -9.72
CA MET A 16 -27.33 -20.17 -8.32
C MET A 16 -28.36 -21.18 -7.78
N ASN A 17 -27.85 -22.35 -7.37
CA ASN A 17 -28.50 -23.40 -6.57
C ASN A 17 -29.66 -24.25 -7.12
N VAL A 18 -29.70 -24.57 -8.42
CA VAL A 18 -30.70 -25.53 -8.94
C VAL A 18 -30.11 -26.60 -9.88
N ARG A 19 -29.05 -27.28 -9.44
CA ARG A 19 -28.29 -28.25 -10.29
C ARG A 19 -29.08 -29.51 -10.69
N ASN A 20 -30.12 -29.89 -9.95
CA ASN A 20 -30.84 -31.16 -10.13
C ASN A 20 -32.32 -31.04 -10.53
N MET A 21 -32.85 -29.84 -10.74
CA MET A 21 -34.24 -29.69 -11.22
C MET A 21 -34.35 -29.83 -12.75
N PRO A 22 -35.56 -30.13 -13.28
CA PRO A 22 -35.83 -30.13 -14.71
C PRO A 22 -35.62 -28.72 -15.32
N CYS A 23 -35.05 -28.60 -16.53
CA CYS A 23 -34.93 -27.29 -17.21
C CYS A 23 -36.33 -26.75 -17.51
N ALA A 24 -36.51 -25.46 -17.26
CA ALA A 24 -37.74 -24.75 -17.55
C ALA A 24 -38.10 -24.65 -19.06
N CYS A 25 -37.26 -25.16 -19.97
CA CYS A 25 -37.59 -25.24 -21.40
C CYS A 25 -38.44 -26.44 -21.78
N GLY A 26 -38.84 -27.28 -20.82
CA GLY A 26 -39.68 -28.45 -21.08
C GLY A 26 -38.95 -29.60 -21.78
N SER A 27 -37.62 -29.57 -21.86
CA SER A 27 -36.81 -30.62 -22.53
C SER A 27 -36.76 -31.96 -21.80
N GLY A 28 -37.31 -32.05 -20.58
CA GLY A 28 -37.23 -33.24 -19.72
C GLY A 28 -35.83 -33.54 -19.14
N LEU A 29 -34.82 -32.73 -19.49
CA LEU A 29 -33.44 -32.88 -19.03
C LEU A 29 -33.16 -32.02 -17.78
N LYS A 30 -32.22 -32.48 -16.94
CA LYS A 30 -31.73 -31.71 -15.79
C LYS A 30 -30.96 -30.46 -16.24
N THR A 31 -31.11 -29.35 -15.52
CA THR A 31 -30.55 -28.03 -15.85
C THR A 31 -29.05 -28.04 -16.19
N LYS A 32 -28.23 -28.85 -15.50
CA LYS A 32 -26.79 -28.98 -15.77
C LYS A 32 -26.47 -29.51 -17.19
N ARG A 33 -27.27 -30.42 -17.73
CA ARG A 33 -27.08 -30.96 -19.10
C ARG A 33 -27.63 -30.03 -20.18
N CYS A 34 -28.70 -29.29 -19.89
CA CYS A 34 -29.34 -28.41 -20.85
C CYS A 34 -28.65 -27.04 -20.97
N CYS A 35 -28.16 -26.47 -19.87
CA CYS A 35 -27.62 -25.11 -19.81
C CYS A 35 -26.15 -25.05 -19.36
N GLY A 36 -25.58 -26.15 -18.84
CA GLY A 36 -24.19 -26.19 -18.36
C GLY A 36 -23.17 -26.72 -19.37
N GLY A 37 -23.59 -27.08 -20.58
CA GLY A 37 -22.72 -27.59 -21.64
C GLY A 37 -22.37 -26.49 -22.65
N LYS A 38 -21.10 -26.44 -23.04
CA LYS A 38 -20.50 -25.61 -24.11
C LYS A 38 -21.18 -25.83 -25.48
N LEU A 39 -22.44 -25.45 -25.64
CA LEU A 39 -23.23 -25.58 -26.87
C LEU A 39 -23.52 -24.28 -27.64
N PRO A 40 -23.29 -23.04 -27.13
CA PRO A 40 -23.50 -21.85 -27.97
C PRO A 40 -22.53 -21.78 -29.16
N ALA A 41 -21.33 -22.33 -29.02
CA ALA A 41 -20.29 -22.28 -30.07
C ALA A 41 -20.49 -23.29 -31.22
N PHE A 42 -21.31 -24.34 -31.03
CA PHE A 42 -21.43 -25.44 -32.01
C PHE A 42 -22.68 -25.36 -32.89
N LEU A 43 -23.64 -24.48 -32.57
CA LEU A 43 -24.94 -24.41 -33.25
C LEU A 43 -25.18 -23.13 -34.08
N GLY A 44 -24.20 -22.23 -34.19
CA GLY A 44 -24.31 -21.05 -35.05
C GLY A 44 -25.53 -20.18 -34.77
N LEU A 45 -26.06 -20.20 -33.54
CA LEU A 45 -27.21 -19.39 -33.16
C LEU A 45 -26.74 -17.94 -32.93
N THR A 46 -27.32 -17.03 -33.72
CA THR A 46 -27.05 -15.59 -33.69
C THR A 46 -27.31 -15.00 -32.30
N PRO A 47 -26.43 -14.11 -31.79
CA PRO A 47 -26.62 -13.45 -30.52
C PRO A 47 -27.58 -12.25 -30.72
N ALA A 48 -28.89 -12.51 -30.65
CA ALA A 48 -29.88 -11.46 -30.89
C ALA A 48 -31.17 -11.62 -30.08
N TYR A 49 -31.09 -12.13 -28.85
CA TYR A 49 -32.24 -12.10 -27.93
C TYR A 49 -31.92 -11.25 -26.71
N SER A 50 -32.05 -9.93 -26.88
CA SER A 50 -32.27 -9.00 -25.77
C SER A 50 -33.56 -9.43 -25.08
N ARG A 51 -33.45 -10.08 -23.92
CA ARG A 51 -34.64 -10.51 -23.15
C ARG A 51 -35.33 -9.27 -22.59
N PRO A 52 -36.67 -9.21 -22.54
CA PRO A 52 -37.34 -8.13 -21.83
C PRO A 52 -36.96 -8.16 -20.34
N PRO A 53 -36.93 -6.99 -19.68
CA PRO A 53 -36.65 -6.90 -18.25
C PRO A 53 -37.71 -7.68 -17.45
N PRO A 54 -37.33 -8.28 -16.31
CA PRO A 54 -38.29 -8.86 -15.37
C PRO A 54 -39.41 -7.85 -15.03
N PRO A 55 -40.67 -8.27 -14.94
CA PRO A 55 -41.75 -7.38 -14.50
C PRO A 55 -41.53 -6.95 -13.04
N GLY A 56 -41.85 -5.70 -12.72
CA GLY A 56 -41.79 -5.16 -11.35
C GLY A 56 -40.46 -4.51 -10.94
N LEU A 57 -39.51 -4.35 -11.86
CA LEU A 57 -38.29 -3.57 -11.61
C LEU A 57 -38.59 -2.06 -11.64
N ASP A 58 -37.86 -1.29 -10.83
CA ASP A 58 -37.87 0.17 -10.93
C ASP A 58 -37.25 0.64 -12.25
N ALA A 59 -37.52 1.90 -12.62
CA ALA A 59 -37.08 2.47 -13.90
C ALA A 59 -35.55 2.43 -14.08
N VAL A 60 -34.79 2.66 -13.02
CA VAL A 60 -33.32 2.71 -13.07
C VAL A 60 -32.75 1.30 -13.27
N THR A 61 -33.25 0.34 -12.50
CA THR A 61 -32.86 -1.07 -12.65
C THR A 61 -33.28 -1.64 -14.00
N THR A 62 -34.40 -1.17 -14.55
CA THR A 62 -34.83 -1.53 -15.91
C THR A 62 -33.87 -1.01 -16.97
N GLU A 63 -33.46 0.26 -16.91
CA GLU A 63 -32.47 0.82 -17.83
C GLU A 63 -31.11 0.10 -17.71
N ALA A 64 -30.64 -0.16 -16.48
CA ALA A 64 -29.41 -0.89 -16.22
C ALA A 64 -29.46 -2.32 -16.83
N TYR A 65 -30.59 -3.00 -16.69
CA TYR A 65 -30.79 -4.31 -17.28
C TYR A 65 -30.73 -4.27 -18.82
N LEU A 66 -31.44 -3.34 -19.45
CA LEU A 66 -31.45 -3.22 -20.92
C LEU A 66 -30.06 -2.92 -21.47
N ARG A 67 -29.37 -1.93 -20.90
CA ARG A 67 -28.01 -1.53 -21.32
C ARG A 67 -26.96 -2.61 -21.07
N SER A 68 -27.04 -3.32 -19.95
CA SER A 68 -26.12 -4.43 -19.69
C SER A 68 -26.32 -5.59 -20.67
N GLN A 69 -27.54 -5.85 -21.14
CA GLN A 69 -27.79 -6.83 -22.20
C GLN A 69 -27.15 -6.42 -23.53
N GLU A 70 -27.11 -5.12 -23.87
CA GLU A 70 -26.42 -4.63 -25.08
C GLU A 70 -24.92 -4.95 -25.06
N VAL A 71 -24.31 -4.95 -23.87
CA VAL A 71 -22.90 -5.32 -23.67
C VAL A 71 -22.73 -6.84 -23.65
N LEU A 72 -23.47 -7.53 -22.77
CA LEU A 72 -23.32 -8.96 -22.48
C LEU A 72 -23.77 -9.88 -23.62
N CYS A 73 -24.72 -9.44 -24.44
CA CYS A 73 -25.19 -10.20 -25.61
C CYS A 73 -24.49 -9.77 -26.91
N SER A 74 -23.49 -8.91 -26.84
CA SER A 74 -22.69 -8.54 -28.02
C SER A 74 -21.85 -9.73 -28.50
N PRO A 75 -21.66 -9.91 -29.82
CA PRO A 75 -20.67 -10.84 -30.37
C PRO A 75 -19.26 -10.60 -29.81
N ASP A 76 -18.92 -9.34 -29.52
CA ASP A 76 -17.61 -8.89 -29.01
C ASP A 76 -17.66 -8.59 -27.50
N VAL A 77 -18.35 -9.41 -26.71
CA VAL A 77 -18.58 -9.17 -25.28
C VAL A 77 -17.31 -8.86 -24.49
N LEU A 78 -16.20 -9.55 -24.76
CA LEU A 78 -14.93 -9.32 -24.05
C LEU A 78 -14.38 -7.91 -24.29
N GLN A 79 -14.38 -7.46 -25.55
CA GLN A 79 -13.95 -6.12 -25.90
C GLN A 79 -14.89 -5.08 -25.32
N ARG A 80 -16.21 -5.26 -25.43
CA ARG A 80 -17.17 -4.30 -24.87
C ARG A 80 -17.11 -4.18 -23.35
N MET A 81 -16.87 -5.30 -22.65
CA MET A 81 -16.63 -5.29 -21.21
C MET A 81 -15.34 -4.53 -20.87
N SER A 82 -14.26 -4.74 -21.63
CA SER A 82 -13.02 -3.97 -21.49
C SER A 82 -13.25 -2.48 -21.73
N ASP A 83 -13.97 -2.10 -22.78
CA ASP A 83 -14.29 -0.71 -23.09
C ASP A 83 -15.11 -0.07 -21.96
N CYS A 84 -16.10 -0.79 -21.42
CA CYS A 84 -16.88 -0.33 -20.27
C CYS A 84 -15.99 -0.07 -19.04
N MET A 85 -15.04 -0.96 -18.75
CA MET A 85 -14.09 -0.78 -17.64
C MET A 85 -13.18 0.43 -17.84
N VAL A 86 -12.73 0.69 -19.07
CA VAL A 86 -11.92 1.88 -19.41
C VAL A 86 -12.73 3.16 -19.25
N VAL A 87 -13.96 3.18 -19.78
CA VAL A 87 -14.88 4.33 -19.64
C VAL A 87 -15.18 4.60 -18.17
N LEU A 88 -15.52 3.56 -17.39
CA LEU A 88 -15.82 3.69 -15.97
C LEU A 88 -14.60 4.22 -15.18
N ARG A 89 -13.39 3.73 -15.49
CA ARG A 89 -12.16 4.24 -14.88
C ARG A 89 -11.92 5.71 -15.23
N GLY A 90 -12.17 6.12 -16.49
CA GLY A 90 -12.06 7.51 -16.91
C GLY A 90 -13.03 8.43 -16.14
N MET A 91 -14.27 7.99 -15.94
CA MET A 91 -15.26 8.71 -15.14
C MET A 91 -14.90 8.81 -13.64
N PHE A 92 -14.16 7.83 -13.13
CA PHE A 92 -13.71 7.72 -11.73
C PHE A 92 -12.42 8.49 -11.44
N ARG A 93 -11.74 9.05 -12.45
CA ARG A 93 -10.56 9.90 -12.24
C ARG A 93 -10.92 11.18 -11.47
N GLU A 94 -9.89 11.80 -10.91
CA GLU A 94 -10.02 13.12 -10.31
C GLU A 94 -10.61 14.14 -11.31
N GLY A 95 -11.54 14.97 -10.85
CA GLY A 95 -12.33 15.87 -11.70
C GLY A 95 -13.41 15.21 -12.57
N GLY A 96 -13.51 13.87 -12.55
CA GLY A 96 -14.56 13.13 -13.25
C GLY A 96 -15.92 13.11 -12.53
N PRO A 97 -17.00 12.69 -13.22
CA PRO A 97 -18.35 12.65 -12.63
C PRO A 97 -18.48 11.67 -11.44
N LEU A 98 -17.57 10.71 -11.31
CA LEU A 98 -17.54 9.76 -10.21
C LEU A 98 -16.41 10.05 -9.20
N ALA A 99 -15.76 11.22 -9.27
CA ALA A 99 -14.64 11.55 -8.38
C ALA A 99 -15.01 11.49 -6.89
N SER A 100 -16.26 11.80 -6.53
CA SER A 100 -16.76 11.70 -5.14
C SER A 100 -16.82 10.28 -4.58
N LEU A 101 -16.72 9.25 -5.44
CA LEU A 101 -16.68 7.84 -5.03
C LEU A 101 -15.28 7.34 -4.74
N ARG A 102 -14.24 8.14 -5.05
CA ARG A 102 -12.85 7.78 -4.80
C ARG A 102 -12.58 7.63 -3.30
N TRP A 103 -11.57 6.84 -2.97
CA TRP A 103 -11.10 6.80 -1.58
C TRP A 103 -10.20 8.00 -1.32
N PRO A 104 -10.38 8.73 -0.20
CA PRO A 104 -9.38 9.71 0.23
C PRO A 104 -8.01 9.04 0.38
N TRP A 105 -6.93 9.73 0.00
CA TRP A 105 -5.60 9.12 0.00
C TRP A 105 -5.13 8.73 1.40
N GLU A 106 -5.49 9.52 2.40
CA GLU A 106 -5.26 9.29 3.82
C GLU A 106 -5.92 8.01 4.36
N GLU A 107 -7.04 7.58 3.77
CA GLU A 107 -7.71 6.31 4.11
C GLU A 107 -7.19 5.15 3.25
N PHE A 108 -6.89 5.43 1.98
CA PHE A 108 -6.60 4.43 0.97
C PHE A 108 -5.17 3.87 1.04
N VAL A 109 -4.18 4.77 1.01
CA VAL A 109 -2.77 4.42 0.93
C VAL A 109 -2.29 3.59 2.12
N PRO A 110 -2.66 3.89 3.39
CA PRO A 110 -2.18 3.08 4.51
C PRO A 110 -2.61 1.62 4.37
N VAL A 111 -3.85 1.36 3.95
CA VAL A 111 -4.35 -0.01 3.76
C VAL A 111 -3.63 -0.69 2.61
N VAL A 112 -3.48 -0.02 1.46
CA VAL A 112 -2.82 -0.60 0.28
C VAL A 112 -1.36 -0.94 0.59
N GLU A 113 -0.62 -0.02 1.19
CA GLU A 113 0.81 -0.23 1.48
C GLU A 113 1.06 -1.31 2.52
N ARG A 114 0.15 -1.49 3.48
CA ARG A 114 0.22 -2.59 4.45
C ARG A 114 0.22 -3.97 3.79
N HIS A 115 -0.51 -4.12 2.67
CA HIS A 115 -0.70 -5.41 2.02
C HIS A 115 0.14 -5.59 0.75
N LEU A 116 0.59 -4.51 0.11
CA LEU A 116 1.25 -4.53 -1.19
C LEU A 116 2.49 -5.44 -1.22
N PHE A 117 3.37 -5.34 -0.23
CA PHE A 117 4.62 -6.14 -0.19
C PHE A 117 4.35 -7.64 -0.04
N ARG A 118 3.42 -8.02 0.85
CA ARG A 118 2.96 -9.41 1.02
C ARG A 118 2.42 -9.99 -0.29
N VAL A 119 1.57 -9.21 -0.97
CA VAL A 119 0.97 -9.63 -2.24
C VAL A 119 2.03 -9.82 -3.32
N MET A 120 3.00 -8.91 -3.39
CA MET A 120 4.11 -8.99 -4.35
C MET A 120 5.01 -10.21 -4.14
N ALA A 121 5.17 -10.66 -2.88
CA ALA A 121 5.93 -11.85 -2.51
C ALA A 121 5.14 -13.15 -2.72
N GLU A 122 3.85 -13.16 -2.40
CA GLU A 122 2.99 -14.35 -2.47
C GLU A 122 2.58 -14.73 -3.89
N VAL A 123 2.35 -13.74 -4.76
CA VAL A 123 1.80 -13.94 -6.09
C VAL A 123 2.76 -13.39 -7.14
N ARG A 124 3.06 -14.20 -8.16
CA ARG A 124 4.03 -13.81 -9.22
C ARG A 124 3.38 -13.05 -10.36
N ASP A 125 2.18 -13.44 -10.77
CA ASP A 125 1.47 -12.83 -11.90
C ASP A 125 0.71 -11.56 -11.48
N VAL A 126 0.58 -10.62 -12.42
CA VAL A 126 0.00 -9.30 -12.17
C VAL A 126 -1.50 -9.39 -11.83
N GLU A 127 -2.24 -10.24 -12.52
CA GLU A 127 -3.68 -10.39 -12.33
C GLU A 127 -4.02 -10.97 -10.95
N GLY A 128 -3.28 -12.00 -10.53
CA GLY A 128 -3.38 -12.59 -9.21
C GLY A 128 -2.94 -11.64 -8.10
N ARG A 129 -1.96 -10.75 -8.36
CA ARG A 129 -1.60 -9.68 -7.41
C ARG A 129 -2.75 -8.70 -7.20
N HIS A 130 -3.37 -8.24 -8.28
CA HIS A 130 -4.52 -7.33 -8.18
C HIS A 130 -5.69 -7.95 -7.42
N GLU A 131 -5.97 -9.23 -7.69
CA GLU A 131 -7.00 -9.98 -6.98
C GLU A 131 -6.69 -10.13 -5.49
N ARG A 132 -5.48 -10.57 -5.17
CA ARG A 132 -5.05 -10.79 -3.79
C ARG A 132 -5.00 -9.48 -3.01
N LEU A 133 -4.56 -8.39 -3.63
CA LEU A 133 -4.55 -7.07 -3.04
C LEU A 133 -5.98 -6.58 -2.76
N PHE A 134 -6.90 -6.75 -3.71
CA PHE A 134 -8.31 -6.45 -3.49
C PHE A 134 -8.89 -7.22 -2.31
N GLN A 135 -8.71 -8.54 -2.27
CA GLN A 135 -9.22 -9.38 -1.18
C GLN A 135 -8.73 -8.95 0.21
N ARG A 136 -7.50 -8.42 0.30
CA ARG A 136 -6.92 -7.95 1.56
C ARG A 136 -7.37 -6.55 1.96
N CYS A 137 -7.50 -5.64 1.00
CA CYS A 137 -7.87 -4.25 1.31
C CYS A 137 -9.39 -4.06 1.41
N ALA A 138 -10.18 -4.84 0.69
CA ALA A 138 -11.64 -4.69 0.64
C ALA A 138 -12.33 -4.72 2.01
N PRO A 139 -11.97 -5.60 2.97
CA PRO A 139 -12.58 -5.58 4.31
C PRO A 139 -12.35 -4.29 5.10
N GLU A 140 -11.31 -3.54 4.78
CA GLU A 140 -10.95 -2.28 5.47
C GLU A 140 -11.43 -1.05 4.70
N LEU A 141 -11.50 -1.14 3.37
CA LEU A 141 -11.86 -0.03 2.48
C LEU A 141 -13.33 -0.04 2.04
N LEU A 142 -14.03 -1.15 2.23
CA LEU A 142 -15.44 -1.30 1.90
C LEU A 142 -16.24 -1.59 3.16
N ASP A 143 -17.42 -0.98 3.20
CA ASP A 143 -18.46 -1.28 4.16
C ASP A 143 -19.83 -1.19 3.46
N SER A 144 -20.89 -1.56 4.19
CA SER A 144 -22.26 -1.51 3.65
C SER A 144 -22.69 -0.11 3.23
N GLU A 145 -22.20 0.93 3.92
CA GLU A 145 -22.55 2.31 3.65
C GLU A 145 -21.88 2.81 2.37
N ARG A 146 -20.58 2.57 2.21
CA ARG A 146 -19.81 2.91 1.02
C ARG A 146 -20.36 2.19 -0.21
N LEU A 147 -20.67 0.90 -0.12
CA LEU A 147 -21.32 0.18 -1.22
C LEU A 147 -22.70 0.75 -1.56
N ALA A 148 -23.48 1.18 -0.58
CA ALA A 148 -24.75 1.86 -0.81
C ALA A 148 -24.58 3.24 -1.47
N ARG A 149 -23.59 4.03 -1.03
CA ARG A 149 -23.25 5.34 -1.65
C ARG A 149 -22.79 5.17 -3.11
N MET A 150 -21.98 4.14 -3.38
CA MET A 150 -21.56 3.77 -4.73
C MET A 150 -22.77 3.40 -5.60
N ASP A 151 -23.61 2.45 -5.15
CA ASP A 151 -24.82 2.00 -5.86
C ASP A 151 -25.76 3.18 -6.17
N GLN A 152 -26.04 4.03 -5.16
CA GLN A 152 -26.89 5.21 -5.34
C GLN A 152 -26.30 6.20 -6.36
N THR A 153 -24.98 6.43 -6.32
CA THR A 153 -24.33 7.37 -7.24
C THR A 153 -24.29 6.82 -8.65
N PHE A 154 -23.96 5.54 -8.86
CA PHE A 154 -24.00 4.93 -10.19
C PHE A 154 -25.40 4.93 -10.78
N ARG A 155 -26.43 4.64 -9.98
CA ARG A 155 -27.84 4.72 -10.39
C ARG A 155 -28.25 6.13 -10.80
N ARG A 156 -27.83 7.14 -10.05
CA ARG A 156 -28.10 8.55 -10.37
C ARG A 156 -27.39 8.96 -11.67
N GLU A 157 -26.11 8.66 -11.80
CA GLU A 157 -25.34 8.98 -13.00
C GLU A 157 -25.86 8.24 -14.24
N LEU A 158 -26.32 7.00 -14.09
CA LEU A 158 -26.90 6.22 -15.20
C LEU A 158 -28.08 6.95 -15.83
N MET A 159 -28.90 7.58 -14.99
CA MET A 159 -30.10 8.31 -15.42
C MET A 159 -29.82 9.75 -15.85
N SER A 160 -28.58 10.24 -15.73
CA SER A 160 -28.25 11.61 -16.13
C SER A 160 -28.35 11.79 -17.65
N SER A 161 -29.00 12.89 -18.06
CA SER A 161 -29.12 13.27 -19.47
C SER A 161 -27.79 13.63 -20.12
N GLU A 162 -26.79 13.97 -19.31
CA GLU A 162 -25.45 14.39 -19.76
C GLU A 162 -24.53 13.23 -20.14
N ARG A 163 -24.89 11.99 -19.79
CA ARG A 163 -24.07 10.81 -20.08
C ARG A 163 -24.28 10.32 -21.51
N SER A 164 -23.18 10.03 -22.18
CA SER A 164 -23.13 9.34 -23.46
C SER A 164 -23.64 7.90 -23.35
N ALA A 165 -23.96 7.28 -24.50
CA ALA A 165 -24.38 5.88 -24.53
C ALA A 165 -23.31 4.92 -23.99
N ALA A 166 -22.03 5.20 -24.25
CA ALA A 166 -20.92 4.40 -23.73
C ALA A 166 -20.81 4.49 -22.19
N GLU A 167 -20.91 5.69 -21.63
CA GLU A 167 -20.92 5.90 -20.18
C GLU A 167 -22.13 5.23 -19.52
N ARG A 168 -23.32 5.36 -20.10
CA ARG A 168 -24.52 4.67 -19.59
C ARG A 168 -24.37 3.15 -19.63
N SER A 169 -23.73 2.62 -20.66
CA SER A 169 -23.46 1.17 -20.75
C SER A 169 -22.48 0.72 -19.67
N ALA A 170 -21.42 1.49 -19.42
CA ALA A 170 -20.46 1.23 -18.35
C ALA A 170 -21.11 1.30 -16.94
N LEU A 171 -21.91 2.35 -16.69
CA LEU A 171 -22.67 2.53 -15.46
C LEU A 171 -23.70 1.41 -15.24
N ALA A 172 -24.39 0.98 -16.30
CA ALA A 172 -25.35 -0.11 -16.23
C ALA A 172 -24.69 -1.43 -15.80
N MET A 173 -23.48 -1.72 -16.29
CA MET A 173 -22.74 -2.91 -15.89
C MET A 173 -22.42 -2.93 -14.39
N VAL A 174 -21.95 -1.81 -13.82
CA VAL A 174 -21.67 -1.74 -12.38
C VAL A 174 -22.93 -1.72 -11.51
N VAL A 175 -24.02 -1.08 -11.96
CA VAL A 175 -25.32 -1.15 -11.25
C VAL A 175 -25.84 -2.59 -11.19
N MET A 176 -25.74 -3.34 -12.30
CA MET A 176 -26.15 -4.74 -12.33
C MET A 176 -25.27 -5.65 -11.47
N GLU A 177 -23.96 -5.35 -11.38
CA GLU A 177 -23.05 -6.05 -10.48
C GLU A 177 -23.42 -5.78 -9.01
N LEU A 178 -23.58 -4.51 -8.62
CA LEU A 178 -23.90 -4.10 -7.24
C LEU A 178 -25.27 -4.55 -6.75
N LEU A 179 -26.22 -4.80 -7.65
CA LEU A 179 -27.50 -5.43 -7.33
C LEU A 179 -27.35 -6.82 -6.70
N SER A 180 -26.31 -7.56 -7.10
CA SER A 180 -26.03 -8.92 -6.62
C SER A 180 -24.86 -8.99 -5.65
N ALA A 181 -24.22 -7.84 -5.36
CA ALA A 181 -23.06 -7.77 -4.50
C ALA A 181 -23.39 -8.04 -3.03
N PRO A 182 -22.50 -8.70 -2.28
CA PRO A 182 -22.67 -8.88 -0.85
C PRO A 182 -22.59 -7.54 -0.14
N ARG A 183 -23.51 -7.31 0.80
CA ARG A 183 -23.59 -6.06 1.59
C ARG A 183 -22.74 -6.12 2.87
N HIS A 184 -22.24 -7.29 3.23
CA HIS A 184 -21.38 -7.52 4.38
C HIS A 184 -20.20 -8.42 3.98
N PRO A 185 -19.07 -8.36 4.71
CA PRO A 185 -17.94 -9.24 4.48
C PRO A 185 -18.35 -10.73 4.54
N PRO A 186 -17.69 -11.62 3.76
CA PRO A 186 -16.56 -11.34 2.88
C PRO A 186 -16.96 -10.62 1.59
N PHE A 187 -16.05 -9.79 1.07
CA PHE A 187 -16.21 -9.09 -0.21
C PHE A 187 -15.38 -9.81 -1.29
N PRO A 188 -15.94 -10.86 -1.94
CA PRO A 188 -15.27 -11.54 -3.04
C PRO A 188 -15.09 -10.60 -4.23
N LYS A 189 -14.01 -10.80 -4.99
CA LYS A 189 -13.82 -10.14 -6.28
C LYS A 189 -14.93 -10.55 -7.25
N GLU A 190 -15.33 -11.83 -7.24
CA GLU A 190 -16.50 -12.29 -7.99
C GLU A 190 -17.78 -11.68 -7.41
N GLY A 191 -18.37 -10.73 -8.16
CA GLY A 191 -19.53 -9.96 -7.71
C GLY A 191 -19.21 -8.52 -7.29
N LEU A 192 -17.93 -8.15 -7.28
CA LEU A 192 -17.42 -6.78 -7.10
C LEU A 192 -16.28 -6.48 -8.09
N SER A 193 -16.29 -7.10 -9.28
CA SER A 193 -15.21 -7.00 -10.26
C SER A 193 -14.99 -5.57 -10.76
N MET A 194 -16.06 -4.80 -10.99
CA MET A 194 -15.96 -3.39 -11.41
C MET A 194 -15.45 -2.52 -10.26
N VAL A 195 -15.91 -2.78 -9.03
CA VAL A 195 -15.40 -2.07 -7.83
C VAL A 195 -13.92 -2.37 -7.60
N ALA A 196 -13.50 -3.63 -7.75
CA ALA A 196 -12.11 -4.04 -7.68
C ALA A 196 -11.26 -3.36 -8.75
N TRP A 197 -11.77 -3.26 -9.98
CA TRP A 197 -11.11 -2.56 -11.08
C TRP A 197 -10.89 -1.07 -10.78
N LEU A 198 -11.90 -0.39 -10.22
CA LEU A 198 -11.78 1.01 -9.80
C LEU A 198 -10.75 1.18 -8.67
N MET A 199 -10.77 0.29 -7.68
CA MET A 199 -9.81 0.29 -6.59
C MET A 199 -8.37 0.11 -7.10
N MET A 200 -8.14 -0.86 -7.99
CA MET A 200 -6.82 -1.05 -8.62
C MET A 200 -6.44 0.12 -9.51
N GLY A 201 -7.40 0.76 -10.17
CA GLY A 201 -7.13 1.97 -10.93
C GLY A 201 -6.55 3.10 -10.07
N GLN A 202 -7.02 3.24 -8.82
CA GLN A 202 -6.47 4.19 -7.87
C GLN A 202 -5.12 3.73 -7.27
N VAL A 203 -4.86 2.41 -7.17
CA VAL A 203 -3.52 1.88 -6.84
C VAL A 203 -2.51 2.20 -7.93
N ASP A 204 -2.86 2.02 -9.20
CA ASP A 204 -1.99 2.38 -10.32
C ASP A 204 -1.65 3.87 -10.29
N GLU A 205 -2.66 4.74 -10.06
CA GLU A 205 -2.45 6.18 -9.93
C GLU A 205 -1.53 6.53 -8.76
N TRP A 206 -1.66 5.84 -7.62
CA TRP A 206 -0.73 5.96 -6.49
C TRP A 206 0.70 5.57 -6.89
N VAL A 207 0.88 4.44 -7.57
CA VAL A 207 2.18 3.96 -8.02
C VAL A 207 2.82 4.95 -9.00
N GLU A 208 2.06 5.48 -9.96
CA GLU A 208 2.51 6.49 -10.91
C GLU A 208 2.92 7.80 -10.22
N ARG A 209 2.09 8.30 -9.28
CA ARG A 209 2.41 9.49 -8.46
C ARG A 209 3.72 9.28 -7.70
N ARG A 210 3.88 8.13 -7.05
CA ARG A 210 5.08 7.77 -6.29
C ARG A 210 6.32 7.61 -7.16
N GLN A 211 6.20 7.03 -8.35
CA GLN A 211 7.31 6.91 -9.31
C GLN A 211 7.77 8.28 -9.81
N ARG A 212 6.85 9.19 -10.14
CA ARG A 212 7.18 10.57 -10.52
C ARG A 212 7.88 11.33 -9.40
N MET A 213 7.38 11.21 -8.17
CA MET A 213 8.00 11.78 -6.97
C MET A 213 9.42 11.25 -6.76
N HIS A 214 9.61 9.93 -6.82
CA HIS A 214 10.94 9.32 -6.69
C HIS A 214 11.90 9.73 -7.79
N ALA A 215 11.42 9.87 -9.03
CA ALA A 215 12.24 10.36 -10.13
C ALA A 215 12.66 11.81 -9.90
N ALA A 216 11.73 12.70 -9.51
CA ALA A 216 12.03 14.09 -9.20
C ALA A 216 13.01 14.24 -8.03
N VAL A 217 12.81 13.48 -6.95
CA VAL A 217 13.73 13.43 -5.80
C VAL A 217 15.09 12.83 -6.20
N GLY A 218 15.10 11.79 -7.03
CA GLY A 218 16.33 11.19 -7.55
C GLY A 218 17.14 12.16 -8.40
N GLU A 219 16.49 12.90 -9.30
CA GLU A 219 17.09 13.96 -10.11
C GLU A 219 17.62 15.11 -9.22
N ALA A 220 16.83 15.55 -8.22
CA ALA A 220 17.21 16.58 -7.26
C ALA A 220 18.47 16.21 -6.46
N LEU A 221 18.61 14.92 -6.11
CA LEU A 221 19.73 14.38 -5.35
C LEU A 221 20.90 13.93 -6.25
N GLY A 222 20.84 14.19 -7.56
CA GLY A 222 21.90 13.82 -8.51
C GLY A 222 22.04 12.31 -8.74
N ALA A 223 21.05 11.50 -8.35
CA ALA A 223 21.03 10.06 -8.52
C ALA A 223 20.72 9.71 -9.99
N SER A 224 21.75 9.62 -10.82
CA SER A 224 21.63 9.06 -12.16
C SER A 224 21.23 7.59 -12.07
N SER A 225 20.24 7.17 -12.88
CA SER A 225 19.66 5.82 -12.87
C SER A 225 20.72 4.71 -12.90
N GLY A 226 20.96 4.08 -11.75
CA GLY A 226 21.79 2.90 -11.63
C GLY A 226 22.55 2.82 -10.31
N ASN A 227 21.90 2.27 -9.26
CA ASN A 227 22.42 1.60 -8.05
C ASN A 227 23.74 2.06 -7.39
N ASN A 228 24.28 3.22 -7.73
CA ASN A 228 25.48 3.80 -7.15
C ASN A 228 25.20 5.27 -6.88
N ALA A 229 24.44 5.52 -5.81
CA ALA A 229 24.31 6.85 -5.23
C ALA A 229 25.65 7.18 -4.54
N VAL A 230 26.60 7.69 -5.32
CA VAL A 230 27.79 8.37 -4.79
C VAL A 230 27.32 9.77 -4.39
N LEU A 231 27.60 10.16 -3.14
CA LEU A 231 27.36 11.50 -2.62
C LEU A 231 28.13 12.52 -3.48
N VAL A 232 27.41 13.15 -4.40
CA VAL A 232 27.79 14.47 -4.92
C VAL A 232 27.17 15.48 -3.95
N GLU A 233 27.87 16.58 -3.71
CA GLU A 233 27.33 17.76 -3.01
C GLU A 233 25.88 18.00 -3.45
N SER A 234 25.00 18.38 -2.51
CA SER A 234 23.59 18.71 -2.81
C SER A 234 23.55 19.56 -4.08
N PRO A 235 23.04 19.05 -5.22
CA PRO A 235 23.17 19.75 -6.48
C PRO A 235 22.56 21.14 -6.36
N GLU A 236 23.19 22.15 -6.97
CA GLU A 236 22.53 23.44 -7.19
C GLU A 236 21.17 23.19 -7.86
N GLY A 237 20.07 23.62 -7.22
CA GLY A 237 18.69 23.39 -7.69
C GLY A 237 17.91 22.28 -6.97
N TRP A 238 18.45 21.64 -5.92
CA TRP A 238 17.71 20.65 -5.13
C TRP A 238 16.43 21.23 -4.48
N GLU A 239 16.46 22.49 -4.06
CA GLU A 239 15.30 23.22 -3.53
C GLU A 239 14.24 23.41 -4.62
N GLU A 240 14.63 23.84 -5.83
CA GLU A 240 13.71 24.00 -6.97
C GLU A 240 13.11 22.66 -7.42
N ALA A 241 13.85 21.56 -7.33
CA ALA A 241 13.35 20.24 -7.68
C ALA A 241 12.41 19.65 -6.61
N LEU A 242 12.66 19.92 -5.32
CA LEU A 242 11.71 19.62 -4.24
C LEU A 242 10.48 20.52 -4.31
N GLU A 243 10.64 21.80 -4.60
CA GLU A 243 9.54 22.73 -4.88
C GLU A 243 8.73 22.24 -6.07
N GLY A 244 9.36 21.83 -7.17
CA GLY A 244 8.69 21.23 -8.32
C GLY A 244 7.97 19.92 -7.98
N ALA A 245 8.53 19.10 -7.10
CA ALA A 245 7.87 17.88 -6.61
C ALA A 245 6.65 18.22 -5.73
N VAL A 246 6.76 19.21 -4.85
CA VAL A 246 5.68 19.73 -3.99
C VAL A 246 4.58 20.38 -4.81
N GLU A 247 4.93 21.18 -5.82
CA GLU A 247 3.98 21.81 -6.76
C GLU A 247 3.27 20.76 -7.61
N SER A 248 3.97 19.70 -8.01
CA SER A 248 3.40 18.65 -8.85
C SER A 248 2.38 17.78 -8.12
N ASP A 249 2.52 17.60 -6.81
CA ASP A 249 1.70 16.69 -6.02
C ASP A 249 1.72 17.01 -4.50
N PRO A 250 1.04 18.09 -4.06
CA PRO A 250 1.09 18.53 -2.67
C PRO A 250 0.41 17.54 -1.71
N GLU A 251 -0.59 16.79 -2.16
CA GLU A 251 -1.28 15.78 -1.34
C GLU A 251 -0.39 14.58 -1.06
N LEU A 252 0.37 14.11 -2.06
CA LEU A 252 1.33 13.02 -1.87
C LEU A 252 2.42 13.46 -0.88
N VAL A 253 2.95 14.68 -1.01
CA VAL A 253 3.94 15.21 -0.07
C VAL A 253 3.37 15.31 1.34
N ALA A 254 2.17 15.86 1.49
CA ALA A 254 1.51 15.98 2.79
C ALA A 254 1.31 14.60 3.45
N LEU A 255 0.87 13.61 2.67
CA LEU A 255 0.66 12.25 3.14
C LEU A 255 1.99 11.57 3.54
N LEU A 256 3.04 11.68 2.72
CA LEU A 256 4.37 11.17 3.06
C LEU A 256 4.94 11.85 4.30
N GLY A 257 4.72 13.16 4.45
CA GLY A 257 5.09 13.92 5.65
C GLY A 257 4.35 13.46 6.90
N GLN A 258 3.06 13.11 6.80
CA GLN A 258 2.31 12.53 7.92
C GLN A 258 2.89 11.20 8.36
N TYR A 259 3.24 10.31 7.43
CA TYR A 259 3.90 9.04 7.76
C TYR A 259 5.28 9.26 8.37
N GLU A 260 6.07 10.19 7.85
CA GLU A 260 7.37 10.54 8.43
C GLU A 260 7.20 10.98 9.89
N VAL A 261 6.31 11.94 10.15
CA VAL A 261 6.04 12.44 11.50
C VAL A 261 5.56 11.32 12.42
N ALA A 262 4.68 10.43 11.93
CA ALA A 262 4.18 9.29 12.71
C ALA A 262 5.30 8.31 13.08
N ILE A 263 6.19 7.98 12.15
CA ILE A 263 7.36 7.12 12.41
C ILE A 263 8.29 7.75 13.42
N LEU A 264 8.68 9.01 13.23
CA LEU A 264 9.60 9.70 14.13
C LEU A 264 9.00 9.86 15.52
N ARG A 265 7.71 10.20 15.62
CA ARG A 265 6.99 10.30 16.90
C ARG A 265 6.94 8.94 17.59
N ALA A 266 6.61 7.87 16.87
CA ALA A 266 6.56 6.52 17.45
C ALA A 266 7.92 6.13 18.05
N ILE A 267 9.02 6.42 17.35
CA ILE A 267 10.38 6.19 17.86
C ILE A 267 10.63 6.98 19.15
N ILE A 268 10.28 8.28 19.16
CA ILE A 268 10.50 9.15 20.33
C ILE A 268 9.68 8.67 21.54
N GLU A 269 8.44 8.25 21.31
CA GLU A 269 7.50 7.76 22.32
C GLU A 269 7.80 6.32 22.77
N GLY A 270 8.61 5.57 22.02
CA GLY A 270 8.94 4.17 22.30
C GLY A 270 7.83 3.20 21.90
N SER A 271 6.90 3.58 21.04
CA SER A 271 5.78 2.73 20.60
C SER A 271 6.10 1.92 19.33
N THR A 272 7.38 1.63 19.08
CA THR A 272 7.86 0.96 17.86
C THR A 272 8.21 -0.51 18.07
N PRO A 273 8.20 -1.34 17.01
CA PRO A 273 8.93 -2.59 17.00
C PRO A 273 10.41 -2.41 17.39
N THR A 274 11.02 -3.43 17.98
CA THR A 274 12.44 -3.38 18.39
C THR A 274 13.35 -3.41 17.15
N VAL A 275 14.02 -2.29 16.88
CA VAL A 275 14.97 -2.17 15.75
C VAL A 275 16.40 -2.30 16.22
N LEU A 276 16.76 -1.51 17.23
CA LEU A 276 18.13 -1.34 17.69
C LEU A 276 18.52 -2.40 18.71
N GLN A 277 19.80 -2.72 18.69
CA GLN A 277 20.49 -3.40 19.77
C GLN A 277 21.15 -2.37 20.69
N GLY A 278 21.52 -2.78 21.90
CA GLY A 278 21.91 -1.82 22.94
C GLY A 278 23.10 -0.95 22.57
N GLU A 279 24.15 -1.51 21.97
CA GLU A 279 25.34 -0.76 21.56
C GLU A 279 25.07 0.24 20.44
N GLU A 280 24.13 -0.06 19.56
CA GLU A 280 23.77 0.80 18.42
C GLU A 280 22.99 2.01 18.90
N TRP A 281 22.08 1.79 19.83
CA TRP A 281 21.38 2.86 20.51
C TRP A 281 22.40 3.69 21.31
N LEU A 282 23.28 3.08 22.10
CA LEU A 282 24.31 3.84 22.82
C LEU A 282 25.14 4.73 21.87
N TRP A 283 25.50 4.23 20.69
CA TRP A 283 26.19 4.99 19.65
C TRP A 283 25.38 6.22 19.19
N MET A 284 24.11 6.03 18.83
CA MET A 284 23.25 7.12 18.38
C MET A 284 23.06 8.18 19.47
N THR A 285 22.87 7.81 20.74
CA THR A 285 22.78 8.80 21.83
C THR A 285 24.09 9.55 22.01
N ALA A 286 25.23 8.85 22.07
CA ALA A 286 26.50 9.50 22.34
C ALA A 286 26.86 10.52 21.26
N VAL A 287 26.64 10.17 19.99
CA VAL A 287 27.03 11.00 18.83
C VAL A 287 26.00 12.08 18.54
N LEU A 288 24.69 11.77 18.57
CA LEU A 288 23.67 12.67 18.03
C LEU A 288 22.93 13.48 19.08
N ARG A 289 22.88 13.04 20.35
CA ARG A 289 21.99 13.67 21.34
C ARG A 289 22.36 15.13 21.61
N ALA A 290 23.66 15.44 21.77
CA ALA A 290 24.10 16.80 22.03
C ALA A 290 23.98 17.70 20.78
N PRO A 291 24.44 17.29 19.58
CA PRO A 291 24.27 18.11 18.37
C PRO A 291 22.81 18.34 17.97
N LEU A 292 21.90 17.42 18.28
CA LEU A 292 20.47 17.54 17.95
C LEU A 292 19.63 18.18 19.07
N ARG A 293 20.25 18.57 20.19
CA ARG A 293 19.65 19.37 21.27
C ARG A 293 19.71 20.88 20.99
N ILE A 294 20.30 21.29 19.87
CA ILE A 294 20.43 22.70 19.49
C ILE A 294 19.04 23.35 19.37
N ASP A 295 18.94 24.60 19.83
CA ASP A 295 17.70 25.38 19.80
C ASP A 295 17.09 25.42 18.39
N PRO A 296 15.75 25.47 18.26
CA PRO A 296 15.07 25.51 16.96
C PRO A 296 15.58 26.63 16.04
N GLU A 297 15.99 27.77 16.60
CA GLU A 297 16.53 28.93 15.88
C GLU A 297 17.93 28.66 15.27
N ARG A 298 18.64 27.65 15.79
CA ARG A 298 19.99 27.24 15.35
C ARG A 298 19.99 25.87 14.67
N ALA A 299 18.81 25.31 14.40
CA ALA A 299 18.68 24.01 13.74
C ALA A 299 19.29 23.99 12.33
N SER A 300 19.34 25.14 11.64
CA SER A 300 20.00 25.31 10.34
C SER A 300 21.53 25.28 10.42
N GLU A 301 22.13 25.41 11.61
CA GLU A 301 23.58 25.29 11.82
C GLU A 301 24.06 23.83 11.95
N VAL A 302 23.12 22.88 11.95
CA VAL A 302 23.42 21.45 12.08
C VAL A 302 23.88 20.90 10.73
N ASP A 303 25.18 20.65 10.59
CA ASP A 303 25.76 19.91 9.47
C ASP A 303 25.33 18.42 9.55
N THR A 304 24.24 18.10 8.86
CA THR A 304 23.61 16.77 8.84
C THR A 304 24.56 15.70 8.29
N ASP A 305 25.34 16.02 7.28
CA ASP A 305 26.25 15.08 6.62
C ASP A 305 27.43 14.74 7.53
N ARG A 306 27.95 15.74 8.25
CA ARG A 306 28.94 15.50 9.30
C ARG A 306 28.38 14.63 10.42
N LEU A 307 27.14 14.84 10.86
CA LEU A 307 26.53 13.99 11.88
C LEU A 307 26.38 12.54 11.43
N LEU A 308 26.00 12.30 10.18
CA LEU A 308 25.93 10.95 9.62
C LEU A 308 27.32 10.30 9.51
N ARG A 309 28.35 11.07 9.11
CA ARG A 309 29.73 10.55 9.08
C ARG A 309 30.28 10.25 10.47
N MET A 310 29.77 10.91 11.52
CA MET A 310 30.15 10.63 12.91
C MET A 310 29.48 9.36 13.46
N LEU A 311 28.35 8.94 12.90
CA LEU A 311 27.77 7.63 13.21
C LEU A 311 28.63 6.53 12.58
N ASP A 312 28.81 5.43 13.30
CA ASP A 312 29.53 4.28 12.79
C ASP A 312 28.82 3.70 11.55
N GLY A 313 29.49 3.66 10.41
CA GLY A 313 28.87 3.21 9.15
C GLY A 313 28.38 1.77 9.21
N GLN A 314 29.05 0.89 9.97
CA GLN A 314 28.58 -0.48 10.16
C GLN A 314 27.27 -0.50 10.97
N VAL A 315 27.16 0.31 12.02
CA VAL A 315 25.89 0.46 12.77
C VAL A 315 24.77 0.93 11.85
N GLN A 316 25.00 1.95 11.02
CA GLN A 316 23.99 2.45 10.09
C GLN A 316 23.56 1.37 9.08
N GLN A 317 24.51 0.63 8.52
CA GLN A 317 24.25 -0.49 7.60
C GLN A 317 23.51 -1.66 8.25
N ASP A 318 23.84 -1.99 9.49
CA ASP A 318 23.19 -3.06 10.25
C ASP A 318 21.75 -2.72 10.59
N VAL A 319 21.48 -1.44 10.91
CA VAL A 319 20.11 -0.94 11.09
C VAL A 319 19.36 -0.97 9.76
N LEU A 320 19.95 -0.47 8.67
CA LEU A 320 19.34 -0.48 7.34
C LEU A 320 18.92 -1.89 6.93
N ARG A 321 19.85 -2.85 6.98
CA ARG A 321 19.58 -4.24 6.61
C ARG A 321 18.50 -4.88 7.47
N ARG A 322 18.43 -4.56 8.77
CA ARG A 322 17.38 -5.09 9.65
C ARG A 322 16.02 -4.49 9.37
N VAL A 323 15.93 -3.17 9.17
CA VAL A 323 14.67 -2.50 8.84
C VAL A 323 14.17 -2.99 7.49
N GLU A 324 15.05 -3.13 6.49
CA GLU A 324 14.72 -3.68 5.18
C GLU A 324 14.26 -5.15 5.27
N ALA A 325 14.98 -5.99 6.00
CA ALA A 325 14.63 -7.40 6.19
C ALA A 325 13.29 -7.56 6.92
N ALA A 326 13.06 -6.78 7.98
CA ALA A 326 11.83 -6.83 8.76
C ALA A 326 10.64 -6.24 7.98
N GLY A 327 10.86 -5.24 7.12
CA GLY A 327 9.85 -4.72 6.20
C GLY A 327 9.47 -5.69 5.08
N ARG A 328 10.22 -6.79 4.91
CA ARG A 328 9.93 -7.88 3.97
C ARG A 328 9.51 -9.17 4.67
N ASP A 329 9.47 -9.18 5.99
CA ASP A 329 9.14 -10.38 6.77
C ASP A 329 7.63 -10.58 6.83
N SER A 330 7.13 -11.40 5.91
CA SER A 330 5.72 -11.78 5.83
C SER A 330 5.18 -12.55 7.05
N SER A 331 6.05 -12.96 7.98
CA SER A 331 5.64 -13.60 9.25
C SER A 331 5.34 -12.60 10.37
N SER A 332 5.70 -11.33 10.20
CA SER A 332 5.42 -10.26 11.16
C SER A 332 3.94 -9.85 11.14
N GLU A 333 3.46 -9.26 12.26
CA GLU A 333 2.14 -8.65 12.29
C GLU A 333 2.02 -7.52 11.25
N PRO A 334 0.85 -7.32 10.60
CA PRO A 334 0.66 -6.31 9.56
C PRO A 334 1.12 -4.89 9.97
N GLU A 335 0.88 -4.52 11.22
CA GLU A 335 1.25 -3.22 11.78
C GLU A 335 2.78 -3.06 11.89
N ALA A 336 3.48 -4.13 12.28
CA ALA A 336 4.93 -4.12 12.39
C ALA A 336 5.59 -4.05 11.00
N GLU A 337 5.10 -4.83 10.03
CA GLU A 337 5.60 -4.78 8.65
C GLU A 337 5.37 -3.41 8.01
N GLN A 338 4.17 -2.84 8.19
CA GLN A 338 3.85 -1.49 7.73
C GLN A 338 4.80 -0.47 8.35
N TRP A 339 5.04 -0.56 9.67
CA TRP A 339 5.99 0.31 10.35
C TRP A 339 7.39 0.20 9.76
N PHE A 340 7.92 -1.01 9.55
CA PHE A 340 9.26 -1.22 8.99
C PHE A 340 9.37 -0.73 7.54
N SER A 341 8.34 -0.91 6.73
CA SER A 341 8.29 -0.42 5.35
C SER A 341 8.37 1.11 5.29
N TRP A 342 7.65 1.81 6.17
CA TRP A 342 7.72 3.26 6.28
C TRP A 342 9.03 3.74 6.92
N ALA A 343 9.51 3.07 7.97
CA ALA A 343 10.78 3.34 8.62
C ALA A 343 11.95 3.26 7.63
N HIS A 344 11.95 2.27 6.73
CA HIS A 344 12.94 2.17 5.66
C HIS A 344 12.95 3.42 4.78
N LYS A 345 11.77 3.91 4.36
CA LYS A 345 11.66 5.12 3.54
C LYS A 345 12.17 6.36 4.28
N VAL A 346 11.78 6.55 5.53
CA VAL A 346 12.21 7.70 6.36
C VAL A 346 13.72 7.66 6.60
N MET A 347 14.28 6.48 6.81
CA MET A 347 15.73 6.31 7.00
C MET A 347 16.53 6.55 5.72
N VAL A 348 15.98 6.22 4.54
CA VAL A 348 16.61 6.54 3.25
C VAL A 348 16.49 8.03 2.91
N SER A 349 15.32 8.64 3.12
CA SER A 349 15.08 10.04 2.76
C SER A 349 15.60 11.04 3.78
N ARG A 350 15.56 10.71 5.08
CA ARG A 350 15.94 11.58 6.20
C ARG A 350 16.69 10.80 7.30
N PRO A 351 17.86 10.23 6.99
CA PRO A 351 18.62 9.39 7.92
C PRO A 351 18.94 10.09 9.25
N VAL A 352 19.29 11.38 9.25
CA VAL A 352 19.56 12.13 10.49
C VAL A 352 18.33 12.25 11.36
N ALA A 353 17.15 12.52 10.77
CA ALA A 353 15.91 12.60 11.53
C ALA A 353 15.56 11.24 12.13
N PHE A 354 15.72 10.16 11.36
CA PHE A 354 15.47 8.79 11.79
C PHE A 354 16.37 8.37 12.97
N PHE A 355 17.70 8.44 12.81
CA PHE A 355 18.65 8.10 13.88
C PHE A 355 18.58 9.08 15.05
N GLY A 356 18.30 10.35 14.76
CA GLY A 356 18.08 11.39 15.77
C GLY A 356 16.84 11.18 16.61
N ALA A 357 15.78 10.58 16.06
CA ALA A 357 14.59 10.22 16.82
C ALA A 357 14.92 9.16 17.88
N PHE A 358 15.74 8.15 17.53
CA PHE A 358 16.25 7.20 18.53
C PHE A 358 17.10 7.92 19.57
N ALA A 359 17.98 8.85 19.17
CA ALA A 359 18.77 9.67 20.09
C ALA A 359 17.93 10.46 21.13
N LYS A 360 16.70 10.81 20.76
CA LYS A 360 15.73 11.56 21.57
C LYS A 360 14.69 10.68 22.25
N ALA A 361 14.67 9.37 21.98
CA ALA A 361 13.66 8.46 22.49
C ALA A 361 13.63 8.44 24.02
N ARG A 362 12.42 8.41 24.59
CA ARG A 362 12.23 8.42 26.04
C ARG A 362 12.59 7.10 26.70
N GLU A 363 12.52 6.01 25.94
CA GLU A 363 12.78 4.65 26.39
C GLU A 363 13.53 3.87 25.29
N ALA A 364 14.38 2.93 25.72
CA ALA A 364 15.15 2.08 24.82
C ALA A 364 14.41 0.75 24.57
N PHE A 365 13.57 0.71 23.53
CA PHE A 365 12.96 -0.53 23.04
C PHE A 365 13.96 -1.31 22.20
N LEU A 366 14.77 -2.12 22.89
CA LEU A 366 15.87 -2.86 22.30
C LEU A 366 15.45 -4.27 21.95
N ARG A 367 16.11 -4.81 20.93
CA ARG A 367 16.18 -6.25 20.73
C ARG A 367 17.18 -6.84 21.71
N GLU A 368 16.69 -7.15 22.92
CA GLU A 368 17.53 -7.64 24.02
C GLU A 368 18.23 -8.97 23.68
N ARG A 369 19.51 -9.05 24.02
CA ARG A 369 20.36 -10.25 23.98
C ARG A 369 20.46 -10.93 25.34
N PHE A 370 20.20 -10.19 26.40
CA PHE A 370 20.12 -10.69 27.75
C PHE A 370 19.07 -9.90 28.52
N ALA A 371 18.45 -10.56 29.49
CA ALA A 371 17.41 -9.94 30.31
C ALA A 371 17.93 -8.69 31.02
N GLY A 372 17.22 -7.57 30.86
CA GLY A 372 17.56 -6.29 31.49
C GLY A 372 18.59 -5.46 30.73
N GLU A 373 18.91 -5.81 29.48
CA GLU A 373 19.77 -4.98 28.61
C GLU A 373 19.15 -3.59 28.38
N SER A 374 17.82 -3.52 28.17
CA SER A 374 17.09 -2.25 28.03
C SER A 374 17.18 -1.38 29.28
N ASP A 375 17.03 -1.94 30.47
CA ASP A 375 17.16 -1.19 31.73
C ASP A 375 18.57 -0.62 31.90
N TRP A 376 19.58 -1.39 31.49
CA TRP A 376 20.97 -1.01 31.57
C TRP A 376 21.30 0.14 30.60
N VAL A 377 20.86 0.02 29.34
CA VAL A 377 21.02 1.06 28.32
C VAL A 377 20.25 2.32 28.73
N HIS A 378 19.04 2.17 29.27
CA HIS A 378 18.24 3.29 29.79
C HIS A 378 18.95 4.03 30.93
N LEU A 379 19.61 3.30 31.83
CA LEU A 379 20.41 3.90 32.90
C LEU A 379 21.57 4.73 32.36
N LEU A 380 22.30 4.22 31.37
CA LEU A 380 23.36 4.96 30.68
C LEU A 380 22.80 6.19 29.95
N GLN A 381 21.66 6.03 29.28
CA GLN A 381 20.98 7.11 28.57
C GLN A 381 20.54 8.27 29.48
N ARG A 382 20.24 8.03 30.77
CA ARG A 382 19.89 9.13 31.69
C ARG A 382 21.07 10.04 32.04
N ARG A 383 22.30 9.62 31.78
CA ARG A 383 23.48 10.45 32.02
C ARG A 383 23.58 11.55 30.98
N GLU A 384 23.87 12.77 31.45
CA GLU A 384 24.07 13.93 30.57
C GLU A 384 25.41 13.89 29.84
N HIS A 385 26.45 13.36 30.51
CA HIS A 385 27.80 13.27 29.99
C HIS A 385 28.32 11.85 30.18
N TRP A 386 28.92 11.29 29.14
CA TRP A 386 29.45 9.93 29.15
C TRP A 386 30.96 9.95 29.14
N ARG A 387 31.55 9.09 29.95
CA ARG A 387 32.98 8.75 29.88
C ARG A 387 33.13 7.37 29.26
N ALA A 388 34.28 7.12 28.63
CA ALA A 388 34.56 5.82 28.03
C ALA A 388 34.46 4.67 29.06
N GLU A 389 34.86 4.93 30.31
CA GLU A 389 34.84 3.96 31.41
C GLU A 389 33.41 3.57 31.80
N ASP A 390 32.42 4.42 31.53
CA ASP A 390 31.01 4.15 31.85
C ASP A 390 30.43 2.99 31.02
N LEU A 391 31.01 2.76 29.84
CA LEU A 391 30.60 1.70 28.91
C LEU A 391 31.32 0.37 29.17
N GLU A 392 32.37 0.36 30.00
CA GLU A 392 33.22 -0.80 30.21
C GLU A 392 32.47 -2.02 30.77
N PRO A 393 31.57 -1.90 31.77
CA PRO A 393 30.88 -3.07 32.27
C PRO A 393 29.88 -3.64 31.25
N TYR A 394 29.34 -2.81 30.34
CA TYR A 394 28.53 -3.27 29.22
C TYR A 394 29.37 -4.08 28.22
N ARG A 395 30.55 -3.55 27.84
CA ARG A 395 31.49 -4.22 26.94
C ARG A 395 31.89 -5.59 27.47
N LEU A 396 32.33 -5.67 28.73
CA LEU A 396 32.72 -6.91 29.38
C LEU A 396 31.56 -7.92 29.45
N ARG A 397 30.33 -7.43 29.67
CA ARG A 397 29.14 -8.28 29.63
C ARG A 397 28.92 -8.87 28.23
N LEU A 398 28.99 -8.07 27.18
CA LEU A 398 28.86 -8.53 25.80
C LEU A 398 29.94 -9.56 25.45
N GLU A 399 31.18 -9.36 25.90
CA GLU A 399 32.28 -10.33 25.71
C GLU A 399 31.99 -11.66 26.42
N SER A 400 31.50 -11.62 27.66
CA SER A 400 31.14 -12.83 28.41
C SER A 400 30.02 -13.66 27.75
N LEU A 401 29.17 -13.00 26.95
CA LEU A 401 28.10 -13.62 26.17
C LEU A 401 28.54 -14.05 24.76
N GLY A 402 29.82 -13.86 24.41
CA GLY A 402 30.35 -14.17 23.08
C GLY A 402 29.92 -13.18 21.98
N ALA A 403 29.31 -12.05 22.33
CA ALA A 403 28.87 -11.01 21.40
C ALA A 403 30.03 -10.10 20.98
N SER A 404 31.07 -10.69 20.40
CA SER A 404 32.35 -10.03 20.07
C SER A 404 32.19 -8.83 19.11
N GLY A 405 31.23 -8.89 18.18
CA GLY A 405 30.92 -7.77 17.29
C GLY A 405 30.35 -6.55 18.04
N ALA A 406 29.40 -6.79 18.94
CA ALA A 406 28.80 -5.75 19.78
C ALA A 406 29.83 -5.16 20.76
N ALA A 407 30.64 -6.02 21.40
CA ALA A 407 31.72 -5.56 22.26
C ALA A 407 32.75 -4.68 21.51
N ARG A 408 33.08 -5.03 20.27
CA ARG A 408 33.95 -4.21 19.41
C ARG A 408 33.30 -2.87 19.05
N CYS A 409 31.99 -2.85 18.80
CA CYS A 409 31.24 -1.60 18.60
C CYS A 409 31.33 -0.72 19.84
N VAL A 410 31.07 -1.26 21.03
CA VAL A 410 31.25 -0.50 22.29
C VAL A 410 32.69 -0.02 22.47
N GLY A 411 33.69 -0.84 22.12
CA GLY A 411 35.09 -0.43 22.17
C GLY A 411 35.42 0.77 21.25
N ARG A 412 34.84 0.80 20.04
CA ARG A 412 34.95 1.99 19.16
C ARG A 412 34.27 3.21 19.77
N LEU A 413 33.18 3.02 20.54
CA LEU A 413 32.44 4.12 21.16
C LEU A 413 33.25 4.73 22.30
N GLN A 414 33.91 3.86 23.06
CA GLN A 414 34.85 4.27 24.10
C GLN A 414 36.02 5.07 23.51
N ALA A 415 36.59 4.62 22.38
CA ALA A 415 37.63 5.38 21.67
C ALA A 415 37.12 6.76 21.23
N TRP A 416 35.93 6.82 20.65
CA TRP A 416 35.29 8.08 20.24
C TRP A 416 35.08 9.04 21.42
N LEU A 417 34.60 8.54 22.57
CA LEU A 417 34.43 9.33 23.79
C LEU A 417 35.74 9.88 24.36
N ARG A 418 36.88 9.26 24.04
CA ARG A 418 38.23 9.75 24.39
C ARG A 418 38.78 10.77 23.39
N GLY A 419 38.07 11.03 22.30
CA GLY A 419 38.55 11.88 21.20
C GLY A 419 39.55 11.18 20.27
N GLU A 420 39.62 9.85 20.32
CA GLU A 420 40.41 9.05 19.38
C GLU A 420 39.61 8.89 18.07
N VAL A 421 40.29 8.82 16.92
CA VAL A 421 39.64 8.49 15.64
C VAL A 421 39.42 6.97 15.62
N PRO A 422 38.17 6.47 15.67
CA PRO A 422 37.93 5.04 15.71
C PRO A 422 38.36 4.39 14.38
N GLU A 423 39.25 3.40 14.43
CA GLU A 423 39.61 2.61 13.25
C GLU A 423 38.38 1.85 12.72
N GLY A 424 38.12 1.93 11.42
CA GLY A 424 37.12 1.09 10.73
C GLY A 424 35.69 1.65 10.64
N GLY A 425 35.47 2.94 10.92
CA GLY A 425 34.22 3.61 10.55
C GLY A 425 34.15 3.79 9.03
N GLY A 426 33.60 2.79 8.32
CA GLY A 426 33.39 2.89 6.88
C GLY A 426 32.35 3.96 6.53
N ASP A 427 32.40 4.49 5.31
CA ASP A 427 31.35 5.36 4.78
C ASP A 427 30.03 4.58 4.70
N PHE A 428 28.95 5.18 5.21
CA PHE A 428 27.59 4.67 5.04
C PHE A 428 27.23 4.70 3.55
N LYS A 429 26.85 3.54 2.98
CA LYS A 429 26.45 3.38 1.57
C LYS A 429 24.99 2.95 1.49
N VAL A 430 24.09 3.85 1.15
CA VAL A 430 22.66 3.50 0.93
C VAL A 430 22.53 2.66 -0.33
#